data_AF-A0A9D3W3Z9-F1
#
_entry.id   AF-A0A9D3W3Z9-F1
#
_cell.length_a   1.000
_cell.length_b   1.000
_cell.length_c   1.000
_cell.angle_alpha   90.00
_cell.angle_beta   90.00
_cell.angle_gamma   90.00
#
_symmetry.space_group_name_H-M   'P 1'
#
loop_
_entity.id
_entity.type
_entity.pdbx_description
1 polymer ?
#
loop_
_entity_poly.entity_id
_entity_poly.type
_entity_poly.pdbx_seq_one_letter_code
_entity_poly.pdbx_strand_id
1 'polypeptide(L)'
;MKSLSVSAVFLLTLFLTSGNWVIADAAPIREKPDMCEKAFPDCCCLKDNCDIRCVDIFGKSAFGYCSTLKEEDDVCVCRYHC
;
A
#
# COMPACT_ATOMS: atom_id res chain seq x y z
N MET A 1 49.00 -2.99 -10.23
CA MET A 1 47.54 -3.24 -10.30
C MET A 1 47.01 -3.21 -8.87
N LYS A 2 46.12 -2.28 -8.52
CA LYS A 2 45.57 -2.16 -7.15
C LYS A 2 44.51 -3.25 -7.01
N SER A 3 44.74 -4.26 -6.16
CA SER A 3 43.70 -5.26 -5.90
C SER A 3 42.60 -4.62 -5.06
N LEU A 4 41.36 -4.77 -5.51
CA LEU A 4 40.20 -4.40 -4.71
C LEU A 4 40.08 -5.43 -3.58
N SER A 5 39.93 -4.95 -2.34
CA SER A 5 39.70 -5.80 -1.19
C SER A 5 38.44 -6.63 -1.39
N VAL A 6 38.49 -7.92 -1.07
CA VAL A 6 37.33 -8.83 -1.11
C VAL A 6 36.18 -8.28 -0.27
N SER A 7 36.50 -7.62 0.84
CA SER A 7 35.52 -6.94 1.69
C SER A 7 34.81 -5.79 0.97
N ALA A 8 35.50 -5.07 0.08
CA ALA A 8 34.89 -3.99 -0.70
C ALA A 8 33.91 -4.53 -1.75
N VAL A 9 34.24 -5.66 -2.38
CA VAL A 9 33.35 -6.36 -3.32
C VAL A 9 32.10 -6.86 -2.59
N PHE A 10 32.26 -7.47 -1.42
CA PHE A 10 31.15 -8.00 -0.62
C PHE A 10 30.19 -6.89 -0.12
N LEU A 11 30.75 -5.76 0.32
CA LEU A 11 29.95 -4.60 0.72
C LEU A 11 29.19 -4.01 -0.47
N LEU A 12 29.82 -3.90 -1.64
CA LEU A 12 29.14 -3.46 -2.87
C LEU A 12 27.97 -4.37 -3.25
N THR A 13 28.13 -5.69 -3.15
CA THR A 13 27.03 -6.62 -3.45
C THR A 13 25.89 -6.53 -2.44
N LEU A 14 26.18 -6.30 -1.16
CA LEU A 14 25.14 -6.08 -0.14
C LEU A 14 24.38 -4.78 -0.36
N PHE A 15 25.09 -3.70 -0.70
CA PHE A 15 24.46 -2.41 -1.05
C PHE A 15 23.55 -2.52 -2.28
N LEU A 16 23.98 -3.25 -3.31
CA LEU A 16 23.18 -3.44 -4.53
C LEU A 16 21.96 -4.35 -4.32
N THR A 17 21.99 -5.27 -3.35
CA THR A 17 20.91 -6.26 -3.14
C THR A 17 19.90 -5.85 -2.07
N SER A 18 20.30 -5.04 -1.09
CA SER A 18 19.44 -4.62 0.03
C SER A 18 18.38 -3.57 -0.36
N GLY A 19 18.55 -2.89 -1.50
CA GLY A 19 17.64 -1.81 -1.93
C GLY A 19 16.31 -2.27 -2.57
N ASN A 20 16.14 -3.55 -2.90
CA ASN A 20 14.99 -3.99 -3.70
C ASN A 20 13.74 -4.39 -2.88
N TRP A 21 13.85 -4.48 -1.56
CA TRP A 21 12.77 -4.98 -0.70
C TRP A 21 11.91 -3.87 -0.08
N VAL A 22 12.41 -2.63 -0.02
CA VAL A 22 11.72 -1.52 0.66
C VAL A 22 10.77 -0.74 -0.27
N ILE A 23 10.94 -0.86 -1.58
CA ILE A 23 10.12 -0.10 -2.57
C ILE A 23 8.85 -0.86 -2.98
N ALA A 24 8.73 -2.16 -2.66
CA ALA A 24 7.51 -2.90 -2.93
C ALA A 24 6.32 -2.44 -2.05
N ASP A 25 6.61 -2.03 -0.81
CA ASP A 25 5.57 -1.63 0.16
C ASP A 25 5.42 -0.12 0.32
N ALA A 26 6.41 0.68 -0.14
CA ALA A 26 6.42 2.14 -0.08
C ALA A 26 6.33 2.82 -1.45
N ALA A 27 6.07 2.07 -2.53
CA ALA A 27 5.67 2.71 -3.77
C ALA A 27 4.37 3.49 -3.47
N PRO A 28 4.32 4.83 -3.67
CA PRO A 28 3.04 5.52 -3.69
C PRO A 28 2.21 4.75 -4.69
N ILE A 29 1.03 4.31 -4.27
CA ILE A 29 0.02 3.60 -5.07
C ILE A 29 0.27 3.95 -6.53
N ARG A 30 1.01 3.10 -7.24
CA ARG A 30 1.21 3.29 -8.67
C ARG A 30 -0.22 3.32 -9.14
N GLU A 31 -0.68 4.46 -9.66
CA GLU A 31 -1.96 4.60 -10.33
C GLU A 31 -2.03 3.42 -11.28
N LYS A 32 -2.69 2.34 -10.85
CA LYS A 32 -3.32 1.46 -11.79
C LYS A 32 -4.29 2.43 -12.48
N PRO A 33 -4.14 2.66 -13.80
CA PRO A 33 -4.91 3.70 -14.50
C PRO A 33 -6.43 3.52 -14.37
N ASP A 34 -6.84 2.35 -13.86
CA ASP A 34 -8.21 1.87 -13.72
C ASP A 34 -8.58 1.65 -12.24
N MET A 35 -8.04 2.41 -11.27
CA MET A 35 -8.39 2.27 -9.85
C MET A 35 -8.93 3.58 -9.27
N CYS A 36 -10.14 3.52 -8.72
CA CYS A 36 -10.83 4.63 -8.07
C CYS A 36 -10.89 4.42 -6.56
N GLU A 37 -11.02 5.53 -5.84
CA GLU A 37 -11.24 5.54 -4.40
C GLU A 37 -12.53 6.27 -4.04
N LYS A 38 -13.25 5.76 -3.05
CA LYS A 38 -14.43 6.43 -2.48
C LYS A 38 -14.45 6.28 -0.96
N ALA A 39 -14.51 7.41 -0.27
CA ALA A 39 -14.65 7.45 1.19
C ALA A 39 -16.12 7.51 1.60
N PHE A 40 -16.47 6.72 2.62
CA PHE A 40 -17.74 6.74 3.32
C PHE A 40 -17.49 7.23 4.75
N PRO A 41 -18.02 8.40 5.11
CA PRO A 41 -17.98 8.89 6.48
C PRO A 41 -18.98 8.09 7.31
N ASP A 42 -18.54 6.97 7.84
CA ASP A 42 -19.28 6.20 8.84
C ASP A 42 -18.47 6.15 10.11
N CYS A 43 -19.05 6.65 11.19
CA CYS A 43 -18.44 6.58 12.52
C CYS A 43 -18.19 5.10 12.87
N CYS A 44 -17.00 4.79 13.42
CA CYS A 44 -16.56 3.43 13.77
C CYS A 44 -16.27 2.52 12.56
N CYS A 45 -15.27 2.87 11.75
CA CYS A 45 -14.80 1.98 10.70
C CYS A 45 -14.22 0.68 11.30
N LEU A 46 -15.00 -0.39 11.21
CA LEU A 46 -14.53 -1.76 11.42
C LEU A 46 -14.01 -2.28 10.08
N LYS A 47 -12.74 -2.67 10.03
CA LYS A 47 -12.08 -3.09 8.77
C LYS A 47 -12.88 -4.16 8.02
N ASP A 48 -13.35 -5.19 8.71
CA ASP A 48 -14.11 -6.28 8.09
C ASP A 48 -15.43 -5.79 7.48
N ASN A 49 -16.14 -4.90 8.19
CA ASN A 49 -17.37 -4.28 7.66
C ASN A 49 -17.08 -3.36 6.47
N CYS A 50 -15.95 -2.64 6.50
CA CYS A 50 -15.54 -1.79 5.40
C CYS A 50 -15.22 -2.61 4.15
N ASP A 51 -14.43 -3.68 4.28
CA ASP A 51 -14.11 -4.61 3.19
C ASP A 51 -15.39 -5.21 2.56
N ILE A 52 -16.29 -5.76 3.40
CA ILE A 52 -17.56 -6.35 2.93
C ILE A 52 -18.39 -5.33 2.17
N ARG A 53 -18.52 -4.11 2.69
CA ARG A 53 -19.28 -3.04 2.03
C ARG A 53 -18.67 -2.62 0.70
N CYS A 54 -17.34 -2.52 0.62
CA CYS A 54 -16.68 -2.17 -0.64
C CYS A 54 -16.88 -3.25 -1.70
N VAL A 55 -16.83 -4.53 -1.31
CA VAL A 55 -17.13 -5.68 -2.18
C VAL A 55 -18.59 -5.68 -2.63
N ASP A 56 -19.53 -5.33 -1.75
CA ASP A 56 -20.96 -5.26 -2.07
C ASP A 56 -21.28 -4.14 -3.07
N ILE A 57 -20.68 -2.95 -2.90
CA ILE A 57 -20.95 -1.78 -3.73
C ILE A 57 -20.21 -1.85 -5.09
N PHE A 58 -18.95 -2.28 -5.09
CA PHE A 58 -18.07 -2.19 -6.27
C PHE A 58 -17.65 -3.55 -6.86
N GLY A 59 -18.08 -4.66 -6.24
CA GLY A 59 -17.81 -6.02 -6.69
C GLY A 59 -16.59 -6.66 -6.05
N LYS A 60 -16.40 -7.96 -6.33
CA LYS A 60 -15.42 -8.86 -5.66
C LYS A 60 -13.96 -8.42 -5.72
N SER A 61 -13.61 -7.53 -6.64
CA SER A 61 -12.24 -7.02 -6.83
C SER A 61 -11.95 -5.80 -5.95
N ALA A 62 -12.97 -5.23 -5.32
CA ALA A 62 -12.83 -4.08 -4.45
C ALA A 62 -12.35 -4.50 -3.05
N PHE A 63 -11.67 -3.58 -2.36
CA PHE A 63 -11.31 -3.75 -0.96
C PHE A 63 -11.47 -2.43 -0.20
N GLY A 64 -11.72 -2.55 1.09
CA GLY A 64 -11.94 -1.46 2.03
C GLY A 64 -10.84 -1.36 3.08
N TYR A 65 -10.51 -0.14 3.47
CA TYR A 65 -9.64 0.12 4.60
C TYR A 65 -10.14 1.32 5.40
N CYS A 66 -9.84 1.31 6.69
CA CYS A 66 -10.16 2.41 7.59
C CYS A 66 -9.04 3.44 7.56
N SER A 67 -9.41 4.71 7.41
CA SER A 67 -8.48 5.84 7.45
C SER A 67 -8.99 6.88 8.42
N THR A 68 -8.16 7.32 9.35
CA THR A 68 -8.50 8.41 10.27
C THR A 68 -8.14 9.74 9.62
N LEU A 69 -9.14 10.55 9.23
CA LEU A 69 -8.89 11.83 8.56
C LEU A 69 -8.59 12.98 9.54
N LYS A 70 -8.96 12.84 10.82
CA LYS A 70 -8.58 13.67 11.97
C LYS A 70 -9.26 13.10 13.23
N GLU A 71 -8.44 12.61 14.15
CA GLU A 71 -8.67 12.19 15.56
C GLU A 71 -9.97 11.50 16.03
N GLU A 72 -11.14 11.61 15.41
CA GLU A 72 -12.38 11.01 15.97
C GLU A 72 -13.32 10.37 14.94
N ASP A 73 -13.13 10.60 13.64
CA ASP A 73 -13.95 9.99 12.59
C ASP A 73 -13.10 9.08 11.69
N ASP A 74 -13.11 7.77 11.97
CA ASP A 74 -12.57 6.77 11.06
C ASP A 74 -13.47 6.67 9.83
N VAL A 75 -12.94 6.95 8.64
CA VAL A 75 -13.69 6.77 7.39
C VAL A 75 -13.37 5.44 6.75
N CYS A 76 -14.39 4.78 6.19
CA CYS A 76 -14.20 3.62 5.35
C CYS A 76 -13.86 4.08 3.93
N VAL A 77 -12.68 3.73 3.43
CA VAL A 77 -12.24 4.04 2.07
C VAL A 77 -12.24 2.77 1.24
N CYS A 78 -13.04 2.76 0.17
CA CYS A 78 -13.08 1.69 -0.81
C CYS A 78 -12.14 2.00 -1.97
N ARG A 79 -11.28 1.05 -2.33
CA ARG A 79 -10.53 1.05 -3.58
C ARG A 79 -11.06 -0.04 -4.51
N TYR A 80 -11.35 0.32 -5.74
CA TYR A 80 -12.00 -0.55 -6.71
C TYR A 80 -11.58 -0.22 -8.13
N HIS A 81 -11.84 -1.15 -9.05
CA HIS A 81 -11.60 -0.91 -10.46
C HIS A 81 -12.68 0.01 -11.05
N CYS A 82 -12.26 1.11 -11.64
CA CYS A 82 -13.06 1.91 -12.58
C CYS A 82 -12.52 1.67 -14.00
#